data_AF-A0A949UKI6-F1
#
_entry.id   AF-A0A949UKI6-F1
#
_cell.length_a   1.000
_cell.length_b   1.000
_cell.length_c   1.000
_cell.angle_alpha   90.00
_cell.angle_beta   90.00
_cell.angle_gamma   90.00
#
_symmetry.space_group_name_H-M   'P 1'
#
loop_
_entity.id
_entity.type
_entity.pdbx_description
1 polymer ?
#
loop_
_entity_poly.entity_id
_entity_poly.type
_entity_poly.pdbx_seq_one_letter_code
_entity_poly.pdbx_strand_id
1 'polypeptide(L)'
;MTKSTEKGFALPTVIFFLVIVASIVGTMSKLASNQAGATSLSIQSVRAYYAAKSGVEWAAHQIENSGSCSNSSLTLTSGLTGFTVAVSCDATNTYVEGGATVTIYEISSTATSGIFSTSPDYVYRRISAVMSTQS
;
A
#
# COMPACT_ATOMS: atom_id res chain seq x y z
N MET A 1 46.19 -42.44 43.50
CA MET A 1 45.16 -41.50 43.99
C MET A 1 44.18 -41.24 42.87
N THR A 2 43.12 -42.03 42.79
CA THR A 2 42.05 -41.87 41.79
C THR A 2 41.13 -40.75 42.25
N LYS A 3 41.27 -39.58 41.63
CA LYS A 3 40.41 -38.42 41.90
C LYS A 3 39.07 -38.66 41.21
N SER A 4 38.04 -38.98 41.99
CA SER A 4 36.66 -38.97 41.51
C SER A 4 36.29 -37.51 41.21
N THR A 5 36.21 -37.18 39.94
CA THR A 5 35.64 -35.92 39.48
C THR A 5 34.13 -36.03 39.64
N GLU A 6 33.57 -35.35 40.62
CA GLU A 6 32.12 -35.26 40.80
C GLU A 6 31.49 -34.57 39.58
N LYS A 7 30.88 -35.38 38.73
CA LYS A 7 30.11 -34.95 37.56
C LYS A 7 28.63 -35.00 37.91
N GLY A 8 28.13 -34.04 38.67
CA GLY A 8 26.75 -34.12 39.19
C GLY A 8 25.93 -32.83 39.16
N PHE A 9 26.53 -31.66 39.41
CA PHE A 9 25.72 -30.46 39.72
C PHE A 9 25.55 -29.47 38.55
N ALA A 10 26.32 -29.62 37.46
CA ALA A 10 26.27 -28.66 36.34
C ALA A 10 25.18 -28.94 35.29
N LEU A 11 24.53 -30.11 35.35
CA LEU A 11 23.60 -30.54 34.30
C LEU A 11 22.33 -29.65 34.22
N PRO A 12 21.67 -29.30 35.34
CA PRO A 12 20.49 -28.44 35.30
C PRO A 12 20.79 -27.01 34.84
N THR A 13 21.94 -26.46 35.22
CA THR A 13 22.35 -25.11 34.84
C THR A 13 22.68 -25.01 33.35
N VAL A 14 23.34 -26.01 32.77
CA VAL A 14 23.63 -26.06 31.33
C VAL A 14 22.34 -26.13 30.51
N ILE A 15 21.36 -26.94 30.92
CA ILE A 15 20.07 -27.02 30.23
C ILE A 15 19.34 -25.68 30.27
N PHE A 16 19.36 -24.98 31.42
CA PHE A 16 18.75 -23.66 31.54
C PHE A 16 19.38 -22.64 30.57
N PHE A 17 20.71 -22.59 30.49
CA PHE A 17 21.40 -21.74 29.52
C PHE A 17 21.07 -22.10 28.06
N LEU A 18 21.00 -23.40 27.73
CA LEU A 18 20.64 -23.85 26.38
C LEU A 18 19.24 -23.40 25.98
N VAL A 19 18.26 -23.48 26.89
CA VAL A 19 16.88 -23.03 26.64
C VAL A 19 16.84 -21.52 26.41
N ILE A 20 17.58 -20.72 27.20
CA ILE A 20 17.64 -19.27 27.02
C ILE A 20 18.26 -18.91 25.66
N VAL A 21 19.42 -19.49 25.32
CA VAL A 21 20.10 -19.23 24.04
C VAL A 21 19.20 -19.65 22.87
N ALA A 22 18.55 -20.82 22.95
CA ALA A 22 17.62 -21.27 21.92
C ALA A 22 16.43 -20.31 21.76
N SER A 23 15.90 -19.76 22.86
CA SER A 23 14.81 -18.78 22.82
C SER A 23 15.23 -17.46 22.18
N ILE A 24 16.44 -16.98 22.44
CA ILE A 24 16.99 -15.73 21.86
C ILE A 24 17.23 -15.90 20.35
N VAL A 25 17.84 -17.01 19.93
CA VAL A 25 18.08 -17.29 18.51
C VAL A 25 16.75 -17.47 17.77
N GLY A 26 15.76 -18.12 18.39
CA GLY A 26 14.43 -18.30 17.81
C GLY A 26 13.65 -17.00 17.60
N THR A 27 13.81 -16.00 18.47
CA THR A 27 13.16 -14.69 18.31
C THR A 27 13.86 -13.80 17.28
N MET A 28 15.19 -13.83 17.22
CA MET A 28 15.96 -13.06 16.23
C MET A 28 15.63 -13.46 14.78
N SER A 29 15.45 -14.75 14.50
CA SER A 29 15.05 -15.22 13.16
C SER A 29 13.68 -14.68 12.72
N LYS A 30 12.73 -14.53 13.66
CA LYS A 30 11.41 -13.95 13.37
C LYS A 30 11.51 -12.46 13.03
N LEU A 31 12.39 -11.71 13.71
CA LEU A 31 12.64 -10.31 13.39
C LEU A 31 13.22 -10.12 11.98
N ALA A 32 14.13 -11.00 11.55
CA ALA A 32 14.73 -10.93 10.22
C ALA A 32 13.68 -11.19 9.10
N SER A 33 12.80 -12.17 9.29
CA SER A 33 11.70 -12.43 8.34
C SER A 33 10.69 -11.27 8.27
N ASN A 34 10.41 -10.63 9.40
CA ASN A 34 9.47 -9.49 9.43
C ASN A 34 10.03 -8.24 8.73
N GLN A 35 11.35 -8.01 8.76
CA GLN A 35 11.99 -6.87 8.12
C GLN A 35 11.95 -6.95 6.57
N ALA A 36 12.02 -8.16 6.00
CA ALA A 36 11.88 -8.35 4.56
C ALA A 36 10.46 -8.03 4.06
N GLY A 37 9.43 -8.42 4.82
CA GLY A 37 8.02 -8.15 4.48
C GLY A 37 7.64 -6.67 4.57
N ALA A 38 8.09 -5.97 5.62
CA ALA A 38 7.76 -4.55 5.82
C ALA A 38 8.35 -3.64 4.72
N THR A 39 9.53 -3.97 4.21
CA THR A 39 10.18 -3.25 3.11
C THR A 39 9.43 -3.45 1.79
N SER A 40 8.98 -4.69 1.51
CA SER A 40 8.15 -5.00 0.35
C SER A 40 6.83 -4.23 0.37
N LEU A 41 6.13 -4.23 1.51
CA LEU A 41 4.85 -3.56 1.66
C LEU A 41 4.97 -2.03 1.50
N SER A 42 6.04 -1.44 2.04
CA SER A 42 6.31 0.00 1.91
C SER A 42 6.49 0.40 0.44
N ILE A 43 7.25 -0.39 -0.34
CA ILE A 43 7.42 -0.16 -1.78
C ILE A 43 6.09 -0.28 -2.53
N GLN A 44 5.28 -1.28 -2.20
CA GLN A 44 3.98 -1.47 -2.83
C GLN A 44 3.02 -0.31 -2.52
N SER A 45 3.07 0.27 -1.33
CA SER A 45 2.26 1.46 -0.97
C SER A 45 2.62 2.69 -1.82
N VAL A 46 3.90 2.87 -2.13
CA VAL A 46 4.38 3.95 -3.00
C VAL A 46 3.92 3.73 -4.43
N ARG A 47 4.00 2.50 -4.93
CA ARG A 47 3.45 2.14 -6.25
C ARG A 47 1.95 2.39 -6.32
N ALA A 48 1.19 2.02 -5.30
CA ALA A 48 -0.25 2.29 -5.21
C ALA A 48 -0.56 3.79 -5.21
N TYR A 49 0.28 4.61 -4.57
CA TYR A 49 0.13 6.06 -4.60
C TYR A 49 0.34 6.64 -6.01
N TYR A 50 1.41 6.25 -6.70
CA TYR A 50 1.63 6.70 -8.08
C TYR A 50 0.57 6.15 -9.04
N ALA A 51 0.07 4.92 -8.81
CA ALA A 51 -1.05 4.35 -9.54
C ALA A 51 -2.30 5.22 -9.42
N ALA A 52 -2.73 5.53 -8.19
CA ALA A 52 -3.89 6.38 -7.96
C ALA A 52 -3.68 7.80 -8.51
N LYS A 53 -2.46 8.35 -8.40
CA LYS A 53 -2.15 9.67 -8.97
C LYS A 53 -2.34 9.68 -10.48
N SER A 54 -1.87 8.65 -11.18
CA SER A 54 -2.03 8.55 -12.63
C SER A 54 -3.50 8.53 -13.07
N GLY A 55 -4.40 7.96 -12.26
CA GLY A 55 -5.83 7.97 -12.56
C GLY A 55 -6.47 9.35 -12.41
N VAL A 56 -5.99 10.17 -11.47
CA VAL A 56 -6.42 11.58 -11.35
C VAL A 56 -5.95 12.41 -12.54
N GLU A 57 -4.69 12.27 -12.95
CA GLU A 57 -4.14 12.98 -14.12
C GLU A 57 -4.88 12.60 -15.40
N TRP A 58 -5.22 11.31 -15.56
CA TRP A 58 -6.05 10.84 -16.66
C TRP A 58 -7.44 11.49 -16.66
N ALA A 59 -8.08 11.61 -15.49
CA ALA A 59 -9.39 12.27 -15.37
C ALA A 59 -9.30 13.77 -15.68
N ALA A 60 -8.27 14.46 -15.19
CA ALA A 60 -8.04 15.87 -15.48
C ALA A 60 -7.88 16.11 -16.99
N HIS A 61 -7.11 15.28 -17.67
CA HIS A 61 -6.97 15.34 -19.13
C HIS A 61 -8.31 15.17 -19.86
N GLN A 62 -9.17 14.26 -19.40
CA GLN A 62 -10.51 14.09 -19.98
C GLN A 62 -11.37 15.34 -19.81
N ILE A 63 -11.34 15.96 -18.63
CA ILE A 63 -12.07 17.20 -18.33
C ILE A 63 -11.59 18.33 -19.25
N GLU A 64 -10.27 18.49 -19.43
CA GLU A 64 -9.71 19.53 -20.30
C GLU A 64 -10.02 19.32 -21.78
N ASN A 65 -9.97 18.07 -22.27
CA ASN A 65 -10.14 17.78 -23.69
C ASN A 65 -11.62 17.68 -24.13
N SER A 66 -12.50 17.16 -23.27
CA SER A 66 -13.90 16.89 -23.62
C SER A 66 -14.94 17.63 -22.77
N GLY A 67 -14.51 18.46 -21.81
CA GLY A 67 -15.41 19.19 -20.91
C GLY A 67 -16.27 18.27 -20.03
N SER A 68 -15.89 16.99 -19.92
CA SER A 68 -16.63 15.97 -19.19
C SER A 68 -15.68 14.90 -18.68
N CYS A 69 -16.14 14.17 -17.66
CA CYS A 69 -15.40 13.03 -17.14
C CYS A 69 -16.34 11.83 -16.96
N SER A 70 -15.75 10.64 -17.07
CA SER A 70 -16.47 9.38 -16.96
C SER A 70 -15.77 8.47 -15.97
N ASN A 71 -16.56 7.72 -15.23
CA ASN A 71 -16.07 6.64 -14.38
C ASN A 71 -15.38 5.58 -15.25
N SER A 72 -14.17 5.17 -14.88
CA SER A 72 -13.37 4.23 -15.65
C SER A 72 -12.48 3.38 -14.76
N SER A 73 -12.17 2.17 -15.23
CA SER A 73 -11.19 1.30 -14.59
C SER A 73 -9.97 1.18 -15.49
N LEU A 74 -8.82 1.66 -15.01
CA LEU A 74 -7.55 1.62 -15.70
C LEU A 74 -6.74 0.44 -15.20
N THR A 75 -6.28 -0.40 -16.13
CA THR A 75 -5.31 -1.46 -15.85
C THR A 75 -3.93 -0.97 -16.24
N LEU A 76 -3.05 -0.80 -15.25
CA LEU A 76 -1.72 -0.25 -15.47
C LEU A 76 -0.75 -1.33 -15.98
N THR A 77 0.14 -0.91 -16.89
CA THR A 77 1.22 -1.74 -17.45
C THR A 77 2.58 -1.16 -17.05
N SER A 78 3.66 -1.93 -17.23
CA SER A 78 5.05 -1.51 -16.98
C SER A 78 5.38 -1.04 -15.55
N GLY A 79 5.80 -1.96 -14.68
CA GLY A 79 6.25 -1.64 -13.31
C GLY A 79 5.13 -1.45 -12.27
N LEU A 80 3.89 -1.26 -12.72
CA LEU A 80 2.66 -1.24 -11.90
C LEU A 80 1.71 -2.41 -12.25
N THR A 81 2.24 -3.47 -12.87
CA THR A 81 1.49 -4.69 -13.19
C THR A 81 0.87 -5.29 -11.93
N GLY A 82 -0.43 -5.55 -11.97
CA GLY A 82 -1.19 -6.07 -10.82
C GLY A 82 -1.88 -4.99 -9.97
N PHE A 83 -1.77 -3.71 -10.36
CA PHE A 83 -2.62 -2.65 -9.83
C PHE A 83 -3.80 -2.37 -10.77
N THR A 84 -5.00 -2.36 -10.20
CA THR A 84 -6.22 -1.87 -10.86
C THR A 84 -6.56 -0.52 -10.28
N VAL A 85 -6.78 0.48 -11.14
CA VAL A 85 -7.13 1.84 -10.73
C VAL A 85 -8.56 2.15 -11.14
N ALA A 86 -9.45 2.25 -10.17
CA ALA A 86 -10.82 2.71 -10.37
C ALA A 86 -10.87 4.23 -10.22
N VAL A 87 -11.16 4.93 -11.31
CA VAL A 87 -11.40 6.37 -11.34
C VAL A 87 -12.90 6.60 -11.32
N SER A 88 -13.36 7.33 -10.31
CA SER A 88 -14.69 7.92 -10.24
C SER A 88 -14.56 9.41 -10.48
N CYS A 89 -15.42 9.95 -11.33
CA CYS A 89 -15.46 11.38 -11.57
C CYS A 89 -16.91 11.82 -11.75
N ASP A 90 -17.33 12.72 -10.88
CA ASP A 90 -18.69 13.23 -10.84
C ASP A 90 -18.65 14.75 -10.97
N ALA A 91 -19.41 15.28 -11.93
CA ALA A 91 -19.65 16.72 -12.03
C ALA A 91 -20.66 17.11 -10.96
N THR A 92 -20.21 17.77 -9.91
CA THR A 92 -21.03 18.01 -8.72
C THR A 92 -22.03 19.12 -8.97
N ASN A 93 -21.59 20.28 -9.49
CA ASN A 93 -22.45 21.46 -9.70
C ASN A 93 -21.88 22.39 -10.78
N THR A 94 -22.79 23.07 -11.50
CA THR A 94 -22.50 24.18 -12.42
C THR A 94 -22.98 25.50 -11.81
N TYR A 95 -22.11 26.50 -11.77
CA TYR A 95 -22.41 27.85 -11.26
C TYR A 95 -22.17 28.88 -12.36
N VAL A 96 -22.90 30.00 -12.31
CA VAL A 96 -22.63 31.14 -13.19
C VAL A 96 -22.00 32.23 -12.35
N GLU A 97 -20.72 32.51 -12.58
CA GLU A 97 -19.97 33.58 -11.90
C GLU A 97 -19.57 34.64 -12.91
N GLY A 98 -20.04 35.88 -12.73
CA GLY A 98 -19.64 37.01 -13.59
C GLY A 98 -20.01 36.86 -15.07
N GLY A 99 -20.96 35.97 -15.42
CA GLY A 99 -21.35 35.67 -16.79
C GLY A 99 -20.61 34.47 -17.42
N ALA A 100 -19.65 33.87 -16.72
CA ALA A 100 -18.98 32.64 -17.12
C ALA A 100 -19.55 31.42 -16.39
N THR A 101 -19.61 30.27 -17.06
CA THR A 101 -20.12 29.03 -16.44
C THR A 101 -18.96 28.25 -15.83
N VAL A 102 -19.00 28.05 -14.51
CA VAL A 102 -18.01 27.30 -13.74
C VAL A 102 -18.57 25.93 -13.39
N THR A 103 -17.91 24.86 -13.83
CA THR A 103 -18.28 23.48 -13.47
C THR A 103 -17.28 22.91 -12.49
N ILE A 104 -17.76 22.38 -11.35
CA ILE A 104 -16.93 21.70 -10.36
C ILE A 104 -17.02 20.19 -10.59
N TYR A 105 -15.85 19.55 -10.71
CA TYR A 105 -15.69 18.11 -10.82
C TYR A 105 -15.00 17.57 -9.57
N GLU A 106 -15.59 16.54 -8.97
CA GLU A 106 -14.94 15.75 -7.93
C GLU A 106 -14.38 14.47 -8.56
N ILE A 107 -13.07 14.29 -8.43
CA ILE A 107 -12.33 13.16 -8.99
C ILE A 107 -11.84 12.32 -7.82
N SER A 108 -12.08 11.01 -7.89
CA SER A 108 -11.63 10.04 -6.90
C SER A 108 -10.99 8.85 -7.62
N SER A 109 -9.67 8.71 -7.47
CA SER A 109 -8.92 7.58 -8.00
C SER A 109 -8.51 6.60 -6.91
N THR A 110 -8.84 5.33 -7.09
CA THR A 110 -8.58 4.24 -6.15
C THR A 110 -7.71 3.18 -6.80
N ALA A 111 -6.50 2.99 -6.32
CA ALA A 111 -5.60 1.92 -6.71
C ALA A 111 -5.67 0.74 -5.73
N THR A 112 -5.85 -0.45 -6.27
CA THR A 112 -5.87 -1.71 -5.51
C THR A 112 -4.93 -2.74 -6.12
N SER A 113 -4.22 -3.49 -5.28
CA SER A 113 -3.51 -4.71 -5.67
C SER A 113 -3.82 -5.84 -4.71
N GLY A 114 -4.09 -7.02 -5.27
CA GLY A 114 -4.57 -8.19 -4.51
C GLY A 114 -6.02 -8.06 -4.07
N ILE A 115 -6.46 -9.01 -3.23
CA ILE A 115 -7.82 -9.12 -2.72
C ILE A 115 -7.77 -9.05 -1.19
N PHE A 116 -8.62 -8.18 -0.59
CA PHE A 116 -8.64 -7.84 0.84
C PHE A 116 -8.68 -9.04 1.81
N SER A 117 -9.17 -10.20 1.38
CA SER A 117 -9.32 -11.39 2.23
C SER A 117 -8.34 -12.53 1.92
N THR A 118 -7.74 -12.57 0.74
CA THR A 118 -6.96 -13.74 0.28
C THR A 118 -5.51 -13.41 -0.03
N SER A 119 -5.17 -12.13 -0.18
CA SER A 119 -3.80 -11.70 -0.46
C SER A 119 -3.14 -11.13 0.80
N PRO A 120 -2.07 -11.75 1.32
CA PRO A 120 -1.30 -11.18 2.44
C PRO A 120 -0.64 -9.83 2.06
N ASP A 121 -0.44 -9.59 0.76
CA ASP A 121 0.09 -8.35 0.19
C ASP A 121 -1.01 -7.42 -0.34
N TYR A 122 -2.21 -7.43 0.25
CA TYR A 122 -3.28 -6.51 -0.18
C TYR A 122 -2.88 -5.05 0.07
N VAL A 123 -2.96 -4.23 -0.99
CA VAL A 123 -2.69 -2.79 -0.91
C VAL A 123 -3.84 -2.01 -1.50
N TYR A 124 -4.28 -1.00 -0.76
CA TYR A 124 -5.33 -0.06 -1.13
C TYR A 124 -4.85 1.38 -0.96
N ARG A 125 -5.06 2.21 -1.98
CA ARG A 125 -4.80 3.65 -1.90
C ARG A 125 -5.86 4.43 -2.68
N ARG A 126 -6.44 5.45 -2.04
CA ARG A 126 -7.38 6.37 -2.67
C ARG A 126 -6.85 7.79 -2.62
N ILE A 127 -6.99 8.52 -3.72
CA ILE A 127 -6.65 9.93 -3.86
C ILE A 127 -7.88 10.64 -4.42
N SER A 128 -8.27 11.73 -3.78
CA SER A 128 -9.34 12.61 -4.27
C SER A 128 -8.77 13.96 -4.66
N ALA A 129 -9.33 14.55 -5.72
CA ALA A 129 -9.01 15.87 -6.22
C ALA A 129 -10.30 16.58 -6.65
N VAL A 130 -10.30 17.90 -6.57
CA VAL A 130 -11.41 18.74 -7.04
C VAL A 130 -10.86 19.68 -8.09
N MET A 131 -11.54 19.77 -9.22
CA MET A 131 -11.16 20.61 -10.35
C MET A 131 -12.35 21.49 -10.74
N SER A 132 -12.08 22.76 -11.02
CA SER A 132 -13.07 23.69 -11.57
C SER A 132 -12.67 24.07 -12.99
N THR A 133 -13.60 23.98 -13.94
CA THR A 133 -13.42 24.53 -15.29
C THR A 133 -14.29 25.76 -15.45
N GLN A 134 -13.79 26.77 -16.16
CA GLN A 134 -14.53 27.96 -16.55
C GLN A 134 -14.66 27.96 -18.06
N SER A 135 -15.89 27.92 -18.57
CA SER A 135 -16.21 28.10 -19.99
C SER A 135 -16.74 29.51 -20.25
#